data_AF-A0A671RK20-F1
#
_entry.id   AF-A0A671RK20-F1
#
_cell.length_a   1.000
_cell.length_b   1.000
_cell.length_c   1.000
_cell.angle_alpha   90.00
_cell.angle_beta   90.00
_cell.angle_gamma   90.00
#
_symmetry.space_group_name_H-M   'P 1'
#
loop_
_entity.id
_entity.type
_entity.pdbx_description
1 polymer ?
#
loop_
_entity_poly.entity_id
_entity_poly.type
_entity_poly.pdbx_seq_one_letter_code
_entity_poly.pdbx_strand_id
1 'polypeptide(L)' 'MIKFLLMVNKQGQTRLSKYYEQVELGKRAALEADVVRGCLARRKEEVSHVSQING' A
#
# COMPACT_ATOMS: atom_id res chain seq x y z
N MET A 1 -14.01 -2.89 6.99
CA MET A 1 -13.08 -2.36 8.00
C MET A 1 -11.77 -2.00 7.32
N ILE A 2 -11.05 -0.97 7.76
CA ILE A 2 -9.74 -0.60 7.21
C ILE A 2 -8.68 -1.51 7.85
N LYS A 3 -7.93 -2.27 7.04
CA LYS A 3 -6.88 -3.18 7.54
C LYS A 3 -5.60 -2.46 7.93
N PHE A 4 -5.17 -1.53 7.08
CA PHE A 4 -3.99 -0.71 7.27
C PHE A 4 -4.10 0.63 6.52
N LEU A 5 -3.30 1.61 6.92
CA LEU A 5 -3.17 2.92 6.30
C LEU A 5 -1.68 3.23 6.06
N LEU A 6 -1.34 3.60 4.83
CA LEU A 6 -0.02 4.06 4.43
C LEU A 6 -0.08 5.51 3.96
N MET A 7 0.88 6.33 4.39
CA MET A 7 1.14 7.65 3.81
C MET A 7 2.54 7.64 3.20
N VAL A 8 2.63 7.90 1.91
CA VAL A 8 3.87 7.75 1.14
C VAL A 8 4.03 8.97 0.24
N ASN A 9 5.26 9.46 0.07
CA ASN A 9 5.54 10.53 -0.88
C ASN A 9 5.73 10.01 -2.31
N LYS A 10 5.92 10.92 -3.28
CA LYS A 10 6.12 10.56 -4.69
C LYS A 10 7.42 9.77 -4.96
N GLN A 11 8.38 9.81 -4.03
CA GLN A 11 9.62 9.04 -4.10
C GLN A 11 9.48 7.63 -3.51
N GLY A 12 8.31 7.25 -2.98
CA GLY A 12 8.09 5.94 -2.38
C GLY A 12 8.51 5.82 -0.91
N GLN A 13 8.85 6.93 -0.25
CA GLN A 13 9.20 6.93 1.17
C GLN A 13 7.95 6.96 2.05
N THR A 14 7.81 5.97 2.92
CA THR A 14 6.72 5.88 3.90
C THR A 14 6.91 6.88 5.03
N ARG A 15 5.92 7.76 5.22
CA ARG A 15 5.82 8.72 6.34
C ARG A 15 4.93 8.21 7.47
N LEU A 16 3.98 7.34 7.15
CA LEU A 16 3.11 6.67 8.12
C LEU A 16 2.81 5.26 7.65
N SER A 17 2.95 4.29 8.56
CA SER A 17 2.44 2.93 8.39
C SER A 17 1.68 2.53 9.65
N LYS A 18 0.37 2.30 9.51
CA LYS A 18 -0.52 1.91 10.60
C LYS A 18 -1.30 0.66 10.22
N TYR A 19 -1.20 -0.37 11.05
CA TYR A 19 -1.97 -1.61 10.92
C TYR A 19 -3.03 -1.64 12.02
N TYR A 20 -4.29 -1.86 11.63
CA TYR A 20 -5.42 -2.04 12.53
C TYR A 20 -5.73 -3.53 12.75
N GLU A 21 -5.33 -4.38 11.80
CA GLU A 21 -5.36 -5.84 11.92
C GLU A 21 -3.95 -6.40 12.09
N GLN A 22 -3.84 -7.60 12.68
CA GLN A 22 -2.57 -8.23 12.91
C GLN A 22 -1.98 -8.78 11.60
N VAL A 23 -0.90 -8.16 11.15
CA VAL A 23 -0.08 -8.62 10.03
C VAL A 23 1.30 -9.00 10.56
N GLU A 24 1.77 -10.18 10.17
CA GLU A 24 3.11 -10.68 10.49
C GLU A 24 4.18 -9.67 10.06
N LEU A 25 5.09 -9.30 10.98
CA LEU A 25 6.11 -8.29 10.75
C LEU A 25 6.93 -8.55 9.48
N GLY A 26 7.31 -9.81 9.22
CA GLY A 26 8.06 -10.20 8.02
C GLY A 26 7.32 -9.98 6.71
N LYS A 27 5.98 -9.94 6.73
CA LYS A 27 5.15 -9.73 5.53
C LYS A 27 4.82 -8.26 5.26
N ARG A 28 4.95 -7.39 6.28
CA ARG A 28 4.57 -5.97 6.16
C ARG A 28 5.38 -5.25 5.08
N ALA A 29 6.70 -5.37 5.11
CA ALA A 29 7.57 -4.67 4.17
C ALA A 29 7.27 -5.04 2.71
N ALA A 30 7.04 -6.32 2.42
CA ALA A 30 6.67 -6.80 1.10
C ALA A 30 5.31 -6.23 0.65
N LEU A 31 4.30 -6.31 1.53
CA LEU A 31 2.96 -5.79 1.27
C LEU A 31 2.97 -4.27 1.01
N GLU A 32 3.69 -3.51 1.83
CA GLU A 32 3.83 -2.05 1.64
C GLU A 32 4.49 -1.75 0.31
N ALA A 33 5.58 -2.44 -0.03
CA ALA A 33 6.31 -2.23 -1.26
C ALA A 33 5.44 -2.54 -2.50
N ASP A 34 4.64 -3.61 -2.47
CA ASP A 34 3.71 -3.96 -3.55
C ASP A 34 2.64 -2.89 -3.76
N VAL A 35 2.00 -2.45 -2.68
CA VAL A 35 0.97 -1.40 -2.73
C VAL A 35 1.55 -0.07 -3.21
N VAL A 36 2.72 0.33 -2.70
CA VAL A 36 3.37 1.58 -3.07
C VAL A 36 3.79 1.59 -4.54
N ARG A 37 4.42 0.52 -5.02
CA ARG A 37 4.79 0.39 -6.45
C ARG A 37 3.56 0.46 -7.34
N GLY A 38 2.50 -0.28 -6.98
CA GLY A 38 1.25 -0.27 -7.72
C GLY A 38 0.64 1.14 -7.81
N CYS A 39 0.58 1.87 -6.69
CA CYS A 39 0.03 3.22 -6.66
C CYS A 39 0.88 4.25 -7.41
N LEU A 40 2.22 4.21 -7.27
CA LEU A 40 3.11 5.18 -7.93
C LEU A 40 3.21 4.96 -9.45
N ALA A 41 2.95 3.74 -9.93
CA ALA A 41 2.92 3.42 -11.35
C ALA A 41 1.63 3.85 -12.07
N ARG A 42 0.58 4.27 -11.33
CA ARG A 42 -0.71 4.62 -11.94
C ARG A 42 -0.64 5.93 -12.72
N ARG A 43 -1.33 5.96 -13.85
CA ARG A 43 -1.57 7.18 -14.63
C ARG A 43 -2.74 7.97 -14.04
N LYS A 44 -2.77 9.27 -14.34
CA LYS A 44 -3.73 10.22 -13.75
C LYS A 44 -5.18 9.92 -14.17
N GLU A 45 -5.37 9.30 -15.32
CA GLU A 45 -6.68 8.96 -15.90
C GLU A 45 -7.26 7.67 -15.32
N GLU A 46 -6.46 6.90 -14.57
CA GLU A 46 -6.90 5.65 -13.98
C GLU A 46 -7.65 5.89 -12.67
N VAL A 47 -8.62 5.03 -12.35
CA VAL A 47 -9.43 5.16 -11.13
C VAL A 47 -8.59 5.14 -9.85
N SER A 48 -9.04 5.78 -8.78
CA SER A 48 -8.33 5.79 -7.49
C SER A 48 -8.41 4.47 -6.72
N HIS A 49 -9.30 3.57 -7.11
CA HIS A 49 -9.49 2.27 -6.49
C HIS A 49 -8.66 1.19 -7.19
N VAL A 50 -7.98 0.35 -6.41
CA VAL A 50 -7.24 -0.83 -6.90
C VAL A 50 -7.72 -2.06 -6.14
N SER A 51 -8.21 -3.05 -6.87
CA SER A 51 -8.55 -4.35 -6.31
C SER A 51 -7.31 -5.25 -6.33
N GLN A 52 -6.79 -5.62 -5.16
CA GLN A 52 -5.81 -6.70 -5.05
C GLN A 52 -6.56 -8.04 -5.00
N ILE A 53 -6.44 -8.83 -6.05
CA ILE A 53 -6.79 -10.25 -6.04
C ILE A 53 -5.63 -11.00 -5.40
N ASN A 54 -5.85 -11.58 -4.23
CA ASN A 54 -4.90 -12.51 -3.63
C ASN A 54 -4.79 -13.71 -4.58
N GLY A 55 -3.59 -13.98 -5.08
CA GLY A 55 -3.25 -15.28 -5.65
C GLY A 55 -3.10 -16.32 -4.56
#